data_AF-A0A1Y0H7A6-F1
#
_entry.id   AF-A0A1Y0H7A6-F1
#
_cell.length_a   1.000
_cell.length_b   1.000
_cell.length_c   1.000
_cell.angle_alpha   90.00
_cell.angle_beta   90.00
_cell.angle_gamma   90.00
#
_symmetry.space_group_name_H-M   'P 1'
#
loop_
_entity.id
_entity.type
_entity.pdbx_description
1 polymer ?
#
loop_
_entity_poly.entity_id
_entity_poly.type
_entity_poly.pdbx_seq_one_letter_code
_entity_poly.pdbx_strand_id
1 'polypeptide(L)'
;MPAMTDKHWALIHAAGGDPDRLFAELTPLSTEELMDFGRAYYEALIELNRWEIWGAGFVMGRSQGWWMSDDAFHYFRSWIIGHGKAAYDIALSSPDDLGQFYGGEEDEFDNELLEYVVIDVLEERGVEDDPRDTVDGDADGTPRAQNMTRTRCMRSSPSWRRSSRRWKPSRSNLRPRDPVT
;
A
#
# COMPACT_ATOMS: atom_id res chain seq x y z
N MET A 1 -1.99 3.49 -21.58
CA MET A 1 -2.80 4.40 -20.77
C MET A 1 -2.51 4.10 -19.31
N PRO A 2 -2.66 5.04 -18.35
CA PRO A 2 -2.64 4.65 -16.94
C PRO A 2 -3.73 3.60 -16.69
N ALA A 3 -3.43 2.57 -15.90
CA ALA A 3 -4.37 1.49 -15.59
C ALA A 3 -5.72 2.03 -15.10
N MET A 4 -5.69 3.01 -14.18
CA MET A 4 -6.88 3.63 -13.59
C MET A 4 -7.14 5.04 -14.15
N THR A 5 -8.38 5.30 -14.55
CA THR A 5 -8.86 6.63 -14.99
C THR A 5 -9.30 7.49 -13.81
N ASP A 6 -9.53 8.80 -14.02
CA ASP A 6 -10.05 9.69 -12.97
C ASP A 6 -11.42 9.23 -12.43
N LYS A 7 -12.26 8.62 -13.27
CA LYS A 7 -13.54 8.02 -12.85
C LYS A 7 -13.32 6.86 -11.89
N HIS A 8 -12.33 5.99 -12.17
CA HIS A 8 -12.02 4.86 -11.29
C HIS A 8 -11.49 5.36 -9.94
N TRP A 9 -10.62 6.36 -9.95
CA TRP A 9 -10.11 6.96 -8.71
C TRP A 9 -11.21 7.65 -7.89
N ALA A 10 -12.22 8.24 -8.53
CA ALA A 10 -13.35 8.84 -7.83
C ALA A 10 -14.15 7.80 -7.02
N LEU A 11 -14.34 6.59 -7.55
CA LEU A 11 -15.02 5.48 -6.86
C LEU A 11 -14.24 5.03 -5.62
N ILE A 12 -12.94 4.80 -5.78
CA ILE A 12 -12.04 4.46 -4.66
C ILE A 12 -12.04 5.57 -3.59
N HIS A 13 -12.00 6.83 -4.01
CA HIS A 13 -12.02 7.96 -3.09
C HIS A 13 -13.34 8.07 -2.32
N ALA A 14 -14.47 7.86 -2.99
CA ALA A 14 -15.79 7.84 -2.35
C ALA A 14 -15.91 6.70 -1.33
N ALA A 15 -15.36 5.53 -1.65
CA ALA A 15 -15.26 4.40 -0.73
C ALA A 15 -14.32 4.67 0.45
N GLY A 16 -13.27 5.47 0.25
CA GLY A 16 -12.28 5.76 1.29
C GLY A 16 -11.49 4.52 1.72
N GLY A 17 -11.27 3.59 0.79
CA GLY A 17 -10.59 2.32 1.06
C GLY A 17 -11.42 1.29 1.84
N ASP A 18 -12.72 1.52 2.02
CA ASP A 18 -13.65 0.59 2.68
C ASP A 18 -14.33 -0.32 1.63
N PRO A 19 -14.15 -1.65 1.69
CA PRO A 19 -14.75 -2.59 0.73
C PRO A 19 -16.28 -2.54 0.66
N ASP A 20 -16.97 -2.38 1.80
CA ASP A 20 -18.44 -2.32 1.84
C ASP A 20 -18.95 -1.03 1.16
N ARG A 21 -18.22 0.07 1.33
CA ARG A 21 -18.54 1.32 0.63
C ARG A 21 -18.22 1.24 -0.85
N LEU A 22 -17.10 0.61 -1.21
CA LEU A 22 -16.78 0.39 -2.61
C LEU A 22 -17.86 -0.47 -3.28
N PHE A 23 -18.35 -1.50 -2.60
CA PHE A 23 -19.46 -2.32 -3.06
C PHE A 23 -20.69 -1.46 -3.37
N ALA A 24 -21.07 -0.56 -2.45
CA ALA A 24 -22.20 0.35 -2.64
C ALA A 24 -22.01 1.32 -3.82
N GLU A 25 -20.79 1.83 -4.03
CA GLU A 25 -20.45 2.72 -5.15
C GLU A 25 -20.44 1.98 -6.51
N LEU A 26 -20.07 0.70 -6.53
CA LEU A 26 -20.02 -0.12 -7.75
C LEU A 26 -21.38 -0.74 -8.13
N THR A 27 -22.24 -1.00 -7.14
CA THR A 27 -23.60 -1.55 -7.33
C THR A 27 -24.44 -0.82 -8.42
N PRO A 28 -24.47 0.52 -8.52
CA PRO A 28 -25.25 1.20 -9.56
C PRO A 28 -24.63 1.19 -10.96
N LEU A 29 -23.37 0.75 -11.12
CA LEU A 29 -22.70 0.74 -12.44
C LEU A 29 -23.23 -0.37 -13.34
N SER A 30 -23.17 -0.16 -14.65
CA SER A 30 -23.43 -1.24 -15.61
C SER A 30 -22.37 -2.34 -15.53
N THR A 31 -22.68 -3.56 -16.00
CA THR A 31 -21.72 -4.67 -16.02
C THR A 31 -20.46 -4.33 -16.83
N GLU A 32 -20.61 -3.59 -17.94
CA GLU A 32 -19.46 -3.15 -18.75
C GLU A 32 -18.54 -2.20 -17.97
N GLU A 33 -19.11 -1.22 -17.25
CA GLU A 33 -18.33 -0.31 -16.40
C GLU A 33 -17.66 -1.04 -15.23
N LEU A 34 -18.33 -2.05 -14.68
CA LEU A 34 -17.81 -2.87 -13.59
C LEU A 34 -16.62 -3.74 -14.04
N MET A 35 -16.73 -4.36 -15.22
CA MET A 35 -15.63 -5.10 -15.84
C MET A 35 -14.46 -4.18 -16.21
N ASP A 36 -14.72 -2.96 -16.69
CA ASP A 36 -13.69 -1.96 -16.96
C ASP A 36 -12.95 -1.53 -15.68
N PHE A 37 -13.70 -1.27 -14.61
CA PHE A 37 -13.12 -0.94 -13.31
C PHE A 37 -12.27 -2.10 -12.75
N GLY A 38 -12.79 -3.33 -12.77
CA GLY A 38 -12.05 -4.50 -12.26
C GLY A 38 -10.77 -4.76 -13.04
N ARG A 39 -10.82 -4.67 -14.38
CA ARG A 39 -9.63 -4.77 -15.24
C ARG A 39 -8.60 -3.71 -14.87
N ALA A 40 -9.03 -2.45 -14.80
CA ALA A 40 -8.18 -1.31 -14.44
C ALA A 40 -7.54 -1.45 -13.05
N TYR A 41 -8.31 -1.95 -12.07
CA TYR A 41 -7.83 -2.22 -10.72
C TYR A 41 -6.73 -3.30 -10.74
N TYR A 42 -6.95 -4.40 -11.46
CA TYR A 42 -5.97 -5.49 -11.52
C TYR A 42 -4.72 -5.10 -12.32
N GLU A 43 -4.85 -4.33 -13.40
CA GLU A 43 -3.71 -3.73 -14.10
C GLU A 43 -2.87 -2.82 -13.16
N ALA A 44 -3.53 -2.09 -12.25
CA ALA A 44 -2.85 -1.27 -11.25
C ALA A 44 -2.08 -2.13 -10.24
N LEU A 45 -2.63 -3.27 -9.78
CA LEU A 45 -1.91 -4.24 -8.94
C LEU A 45 -0.68 -4.82 -9.65
N ILE A 46 -0.82 -5.16 -10.92
CA ILE A 46 0.29 -5.61 -11.79
C ILE A 46 1.35 -4.51 -11.89
N GLU A 47 0.94 -3.24 -12.05
CA GLU A 47 1.87 -2.12 -12.13
C GLU A 47 2.62 -1.89 -10.81
N LEU A 48 1.97 -2.10 -9.67
CA LEU A 48 2.57 -2.00 -8.33
C LEU A 48 3.46 -3.20 -7.97
N ASN A 49 3.42 -4.30 -8.73
CA ASN A 49 4.26 -5.48 -8.49
C ASN A 49 5.74 -5.21 -8.85
N ARG A 50 6.43 -4.47 -7.97
CA ARG A 50 7.81 -3.98 -8.16
C ARG A 50 8.66 -4.18 -6.90
N TRP A 51 9.94 -4.52 -7.09
CA TRP A 51 10.88 -4.72 -5.98
C TRP A 51 11.10 -3.46 -5.13
N GLU A 52 11.02 -2.27 -5.74
CA GLU A 52 11.18 -1.00 -5.03
C GLU A 52 10.01 -0.75 -4.06
N ILE A 53 8.79 -1.13 -4.45
CA ILE A 53 7.59 -1.01 -3.61
C ILE A 53 7.61 -2.07 -2.52
N TRP A 54 8.04 -3.30 -2.84
CA TRP A 54 8.28 -4.36 -1.85
C TRP A 54 9.29 -3.91 -0.78
N GLY A 55 10.39 -3.28 -1.21
CA GLY A 55 11.41 -2.71 -0.31
C GLY A 55 10.87 -1.61 0.60
N ALA A 56 10.05 -0.69 0.06
CA ALA A 56 9.40 0.36 0.84
C ALA A 56 8.47 -0.24 1.90
N GLY A 57 7.61 -1.18 1.50
CA GLY A 57 6.72 -1.90 2.40
C GLY A 57 7.48 -2.70 3.46
N PHE A 58 8.61 -3.35 3.12
CA PHE A 58 9.48 -4.02 4.10
C PHE A 58 10.03 -3.06 5.15
N VAL A 59 10.47 -1.86 4.76
CA VAL A 59 11.00 -0.85 5.68
C VAL A 59 9.90 -0.30 6.59
N MET A 60 8.77 0.06 6.01
CA MET A 60 7.59 0.51 6.75
C MET A 60 7.18 -0.57 7.75
N GLY A 61 7.17 -1.83 7.30
CA GLY A 61 6.75 -2.90 8.14
C GLY A 61 7.69 -3.27 9.27
N ARG A 62 9.00 -3.20 9.04
CA ARG A 62 9.96 -3.42 10.11
C ARG A 62 9.76 -2.47 11.31
N SER A 63 9.18 -1.29 11.07
CA SER A 63 8.86 -0.36 12.17
C SER A 63 7.67 -0.80 13.03
N GLN A 64 6.80 -1.67 12.50
CA GLN A 64 5.61 -2.22 13.17
C GLN A 64 5.78 -3.65 13.71
N GLY A 65 6.92 -4.29 13.43
CA GLY A 65 7.21 -5.63 13.96
C GLY A 65 6.67 -6.79 13.13
N TRP A 66 6.17 -6.53 11.91
CA TRP A 66 5.78 -7.55 10.94
C TRP A 66 6.80 -7.66 9.77
N TRP A 67 6.67 -8.70 8.96
CA TRP A 67 7.59 -9.02 7.86
C TRP A 67 6.87 -8.98 6.53
N MET A 68 7.54 -8.43 5.51
CA MET A 68 7.00 -8.40 4.15
C MET A 68 7.21 -9.77 3.48
N SER A 69 6.19 -10.62 3.54
CA SER A 69 6.05 -11.85 2.75
C SER A 69 5.40 -11.54 1.39
N ASP A 70 5.21 -12.56 0.55
CA ASP A 70 4.49 -12.42 -0.73
C ASP A 70 3.01 -12.04 -0.47
N ASP A 71 2.33 -12.73 0.45
CA ASP A 71 0.95 -12.40 0.84
C ASP A 71 0.84 -10.98 1.44
N ALA A 72 1.76 -10.60 2.34
CA ALA A 72 1.75 -9.25 2.91
C ALA A 72 1.98 -8.18 1.84
N PHE A 73 2.77 -8.50 0.81
CA PHE A 73 2.99 -7.57 -0.31
C PHE A 73 1.75 -7.45 -1.19
N HIS A 74 1.00 -8.53 -1.37
CA HIS A 74 -0.31 -8.50 -2.00
C HIS A 74 -1.22 -7.48 -1.34
N TYR A 75 -1.39 -7.61 -0.03
CA TYR A 75 -2.30 -6.78 0.75
C TYR A 75 -1.83 -5.33 0.78
N PHE A 76 -0.51 -5.11 0.85
CA PHE A 76 0.09 -3.79 0.80
C PHE A 76 -0.21 -3.05 -0.51
N ARG A 77 -0.27 -3.74 -1.65
CA ARG A 77 -0.62 -3.12 -2.94
C ARG A 77 -2.07 -2.68 -2.97
N SER A 78 -2.98 -3.50 -2.45
CA SER A 78 -4.39 -3.14 -2.32
C SER A 78 -4.59 -1.99 -1.32
N TRP A 79 -3.80 -1.94 -0.24
CA TRP A 79 -3.75 -0.80 0.67
C TRP A 79 -3.31 0.50 -0.03
N ILE A 80 -2.27 0.45 -0.89
CA ILE A 80 -1.85 1.61 -1.69
C ILE A 80 -3.00 2.11 -2.57
N ILE A 81 -3.71 1.20 -3.25
CA ILE A 81 -4.84 1.58 -4.10
C ILE A 81 -5.98 2.13 -3.25
N GLY A 82 -6.28 1.55 -2.09
CA GLY A 82 -7.32 2.01 -1.16
C GLY A 82 -7.09 3.44 -0.65
N HIS A 83 -5.84 3.86 -0.47
CA HIS A 83 -5.49 5.26 -0.18
C HIS A 83 -5.67 6.22 -1.37
N GLY A 84 -5.96 5.68 -2.55
CA GLY A 84 -6.31 6.40 -3.75
C GLY A 84 -5.11 6.87 -4.58
N LYS A 85 -5.42 7.71 -5.57
CA LYS A 85 -4.49 8.10 -6.63
C LYS A 85 -3.16 8.67 -6.12
N ALA A 86 -3.19 9.46 -5.04
CA ALA A 86 -1.99 10.10 -4.53
C ALA A 86 -0.97 9.08 -3.99
N ALA A 87 -1.44 8.04 -3.29
CA ALA A 87 -0.59 6.96 -2.81
C ALA A 87 -0.07 6.11 -3.96
N TYR A 88 -0.93 5.81 -4.94
CA TYR A 88 -0.55 5.10 -6.16
C TYR A 88 0.56 5.80 -6.94
N ASP A 89 0.38 7.10 -7.23
CA ASP A 89 1.37 7.89 -7.97
C ASP A 89 2.72 7.92 -7.23
N ILE A 90 2.68 8.10 -5.90
CA ILE A 90 3.87 8.11 -5.05
C ILE A 90 4.55 6.74 -5.02
N ALA A 91 3.80 5.65 -4.95
CA ALA A 91 4.36 4.30 -5.02
C ALA A 91 5.16 4.09 -6.31
N LEU A 92 4.70 4.63 -7.43
CA LEU A 92 5.35 4.48 -8.72
C LEU A 92 6.54 5.43 -8.92
N SER A 93 6.47 6.66 -8.39
CA SER A 93 7.50 7.67 -8.61
C SER A 93 8.56 7.74 -7.51
N SER A 94 8.17 7.55 -6.25
CA SER A 94 9.01 7.71 -5.06
C SER A 94 8.50 6.84 -3.91
N PRO A 95 8.64 5.50 -3.99
CA PRO A 95 8.15 4.56 -2.98
C PRO A 95 8.60 4.86 -1.54
N ASP A 96 9.80 5.45 -1.37
CA ASP A 96 10.32 5.88 -0.06
C ASP A 96 9.39 6.89 0.66
N ASP A 97 8.57 7.62 -0.08
CA ASP A 97 7.65 8.64 0.45
C ASP A 97 6.28 8.07 0.86
N LEU A 98 6.01 6.77 0.64
CA LEU A 98 4.75 6.11 1.03
C LEU A 98 4.44 6.21 2.52
N GLY A 99 5.47 6.38 3.37
CA GLY A 99 5.30 6.56 4.81
C GLY A 99 4.44 7.77 5.20
N GLN A 100 4.16 8.72 4.30
CA GLN A 100 3.27 9.84 4.56
C GLN A 100 1.78 9.43 4.68
N PHE A 101 1.40 8.28 4.13
CA PHE A 101 0.02 7.76 4.17
C PHE A 101 -0.25 6.89 5.41
N TYR A 102 0.80 6.57 6.16
CA TYR A 102 0.71 5.72 7.34
C TYR A 102 -0.15 6.37 8.43
N GLY A 103 -1.22 5.66 8.82
CA GLY A 103 -2.23 6.12 9.78
C GLY A 103 -1.88 5.97 11.26
N GLY A 104 -0.81 5.24 11.61
CA GLY A 104 -0.42 4.96 13.00
C GLY A 104 -0.48 3.47 13.34
N GLU A 105 -0.26 3.10 14.61
CA GLU A 105 0.01 1.70 15.02
C GLU A 105 -1.14 0.72 14.72
N GLU A 106 -2.35 1.22 14.46
CA GLU A 106 -3.54 0.43 14.10
C GLU A 106 -3.68 0.22 12.58
N ASP A 107 -2.81 0.82 11.77
CA ASP A 107 -2.82 0.68 10.31
C ASP A 107 -2.07 -0.60 9.91
N GLU A 108 -2.83 -1.66 9.69
CA GLU A 108 -2.33 -3.01 9.38
C GLU A 108 -1.96 -3.18 7.89
N PHE A 109 -1.68 -2.09 7.15
CA PHE A 109 -1.38 -2.05 5.72
C PHE A 109 -1.99 -3.18 4.85
N ASP A 110 -3.25 -3.49 5.11
CA ASP A 110 -3.99 -4.58 4.52
C ASP A 110 -5.27 -4.01 3.91
N ASN A 111 -5.57 -4.45 2.69
CA ASN A 111 -6.87 -4.19 2.09
C ASN A 111 -7.21 -5.21 1.00
N GLU A 112 -6.87 -6.50 1.20
CA GLU A 112 -7.14 -7.58 0.23
C GLU A 112 -8.60 -7.59 -0.26
N LEU A 113 -9.53 -7.30 0.65
CA LEU A 113 -10.97 -7.34 0.38
C LEU A 113 -11.41 -6.43 -0.78
N LEU A 114 -10.68 -5.34 -1.07
CA LEU A 114 -11.00 -4.47 -2.22
C LEU A 114 -10.96 -5.22 -3.56
N GLU A 115 -10.17 -6.28 -3.66
CA GLU A 115 -9.99 -7.05 -4.89
C GLU A 115 -11.22 -7.88 -5.25
N TYR A 116 -11.97 -8.32 -4.24
CA TYR A 116 -13.14 -9.17 -4.44
C TYR A 116 -14.42 -8.39 -4.69
N VAL A 117 -14.46 -7.10 -4.35
CA VAL A 117 -15.70 -6.29 -4.45
C VAL A 117 -16.32 -6.33 -5.84
N VAL A 118 -15.50 -6.29 -6.88
CA VAL A 118 -16.01 -6.35 -8.27
C VAL A 118 -16.65 -7.70 -8.55
N ILE A 119 -16.01 -8.78 -8.11
CA ILE A 119 -16.48 -10.16 -8.27
C ILE A 119 -17.78 -10.35 -7.48
N ASP A 120 -17.84 -9.87 -6.24
CA ASP A 120 -19.03 -9.95 -5.40
C ASP A 120 -20.24 -9.28 -6.06
N VAL A 121 -20.06 -8.09 -6.64
CA VAL A 121 -21.14 -7.38 -7.37
C VAL A 121 -21.54 -8.13 -8.64
N LEU A 122 -20.61 -8.78 -9.34
CA LEU A 122 -20.89 -9.58 -10.53
C LEU A 122 -21.65 -10.87 -10.18
N GLU A 123 -21.25 -11.54 -9.10
CA GLU A 123 -21.91 -12.74 -8.57
C GLU A 123 -23.36 -12.45 -8.17
N GLU A 124 -23.63 -11.33 -7.50
CA GLU A 124 -25.01 -10.91 -7.17
C GLU A 124 -25.88 -10.70 -8.42
N ARG A 125 -25.26 -10.40 -9.56
CA ARG A 125 -25.92 -10.25 -10.86
C ARG A 125 -26.02 -11.56 -11.65
N GLY A 126 -25.42 -12.64 -11.14
CA GLY A 126 -25.30 -13.92 -11.85
C GLY A 126 -24.39 -13.86 -13.07
N VAL A 127 -23.38 -12.99 -13.04
CA VAL A 127 -22.34 -12.89 -14.07
C VAL A 127 -21.11 -13.66 -13.57
N GLU A 128 -20.67 -14.64 -14.36
CA GLU A 128 -19.52 -15.50 -14.01
C GLU A 128 -18.18 -14.98 -14.57
N ASP A 129 -18.21 -13.89 -15.34
CA ASP A 129 -16.99 -13.30 -15.92
C ASP A 129 -16.10 -12.72 -14.82
N ASP A 130 -14.81 -13.03 -14.86
CA ASP A 130 -13.81 -12.45 -13.97
C ASP A 130 -13.02 -11.36 -14.70
N PRO A 131 -13.00 -10.10 -14.21
CA PRO A 131 -12.20 -9.05 -14.83
C PRO A 131 -10.69 -9.36 -14.88
N ARG A 132 -10.18 -10.19 -13.96
CA ARG A 132 -8.77 -10.62 -13.90
C ARG A 132 -8.39 -11.48 -15.10
N ASP A 133 -9.34 -12.20 -15.69
CA ASP A 133 -9.10 -13.00 -16.90
C ASP A 133 -8.95 -12.14 -18.17
N THR A 134 -9.22 -10.82 -18.06
CA THR A 134 -9.18 -9.89 -19.21
C THR A 134 -7.87 -9.13 -19.37
N VAL A 135 -6.91 -9.32 -18.46
CA VAL A 135 -5.62 -8.62 -18.46
C VAL A 135 -4.47 -9.51 -18.92
N ASP A 136 -3.45 -8.87 -19.50
CA ASP A 136 -2.16 -9.53 -19.76
C ASP A 136 -1.22 -9.33 -18.57
N GLY A 137 -1.03 -10.38 -17.77
CA GLY A 137 -0.05 -10.40 -16.68
C GLY A 137 -0.56 -11.09 -15.44
N ASP A 138 0.34 -11.20 -14.47
CA ASP A 138 0.06 -11.83 -13.19
C ASP A 138 0.50 -10.86 -12.09
N ALA A 139 -0.47 -10.39 -11.30
CA ALA A 139 -0.19 -9.53 -10.16
C ALA A 139 0.68 -10.27 -9.14
N ASP A 140 0.62 -11.59 -9.08
CA ASP A 140 1.20 -12.42 -8.00
C ASP A 140 2.46 -13.13 -8.47
N GLY A 141 2.85 -12.87 -9.72
CA GLY A 141 4.14 -13.25 -10.28
C GLY A 141 5.31 -12.52 -9.61
N THR A 142 6.53 -12.91 -9.98
CA THR A 142 7.75 -12.30 -9.43
C THR A 142 7.78 -10.78 -9.69
N PRO A 143 8.05 -9.94 -8.67
CA PRO A 143 8.11 -8.50 -8.84
C PRO A 143 9.10 -8.09 -9.92
N ARG A 144 8.71 -7.09 -10.71
CA ARG A 144 9.56 -6.56 -11.77
C ARG A 144 10.55 -5.55 -11.18
N ALA A 145 11.79 -5.57 -11.67
CA ALA A 145 12.72 -4.47 -11.44
C ALA A 145 12.44 -3.36 -12.44
N GLN A 146 12.35 -2.09 -12.01
CA GLN A 146 12.58 -1.00 -12.96
C GLN A 146 14.07 -0.92 -13.29
N ASN A 147 14.44 -0.28 -14.41
CA ASN A 147 15.83 -0.09 -14.85
C ASN A 147 16.75 0.31 -13.68
N MET A 148 17.40 -0.69 -13.09
CA MET A 148 18.31 -0.53 -11.97
C MET A 148 19.60 0.12 -12.50
N THR A 149 19.71 1.45 -12.44
CA THR A 149 21.04 1.99 -12.15
C THR A 149 21.36 1.60 -10.73
N ARG A 150 22.22 0.58 -10.63
CA ARG A 150 22.81 -0.16 -9.49
C ARG A 150 23.16 0.59 -8.19
N THR A 151 22.77 1.84 -7.96
CA THR A 151 23.40 2.73 -6.99
C THR A 151 22.55 3.05 -5.74
N ARG A 152 21.26 2.73 -5.68
CA ARG A 152 20.40 3.22 -4.58
C ARG A 152 19.85 2.18 -3.60
N CYS A 153 20.25 0.91 -3.67
CA CYS A 153 19.73 -0.10 -2.73
C CYS A 153 20.42 -0.10 -1.34
N MET A 154 21.49 0.69 -1.12
CA MET A 154 22.22 0.68 0.17
C MET A 154 22.71 2.05 0.68
N ARG A 155 22.30 3.17 0.08
CA ARG A 155 22.80 4.52 0.45
C ARG A 155 21.74 5.56 0.84
N SER A 156 20.51 5.13 1.12
CA SER A 156 19.51 5.98 1.77
C SER A 156 19.52 5.72 3.27
N SER A 157 20.50 6.27 3.98
CA SER A 157 20.35 6.45 5.42
C SER A 157 19.18 7.43 5.63
N PRO A 158 18.12 7.06 6.38
CA PRO A 158 16.96 7.93 6.56
C PRO A 158 17.39 9.22 7.29
N SER A 159 17.09 10.37 6.70
CA SER A 159 17.15 11.70 7.33
C SER A 159 16.22 11.82 8.57
N TRP A 160 15.43 10.79 8.84
CA TRP A 160 14.50 10.66 9.96
C TRP A 160 15.15 10.60 11.36
N ARG A 161 16.48 10.68 11.48
CA ARG A 161 17.19 10.86 12.77
C ARG A 161 17.17 12.30 13.31
N ARG A 162 16.22 13.15 12.91
CA ARG A 162 16.08 14.54 13.39
C ARG A 162 14.67 14.88 13.91
N SER A 163 14.11 14.04 14.77
CA SER A 163 13.00 14.47 15.64
C SER A 163 12.93 13.73 16.98
N SER A 164 14.02 13.11 17.45
CA SER A 164 14.11 12.51 18.79
C SER A 164 15.23 13.10 19.66
N ARG A 165 15.34 14.44 19.69
CA ARG A 165 16.14 15.14 20.72
C ARG A 165 15.31 16.20 21.46
N ARG A 166 14.42 15.75 22.34
CA ARG A 166 14.22 16.40 23.65
C ARG A 166 13.47 15.47 24.62
N TRP A 167 14.16 14.47 25.13
CA TRP A 167 13.85 13.93 26.44
C TRP A 167 15.16 13.53 27.13
N LYS A 168 15.47 14.17 28.26
CA LYS A 168 16.59 13.80 29.13
C LYS A 168 15.97 13.25 30.43
N PRO A 169 16.28 12.02 30.85
CA PRO A 169 15.93 11.60 32.19
C PRO A 169 16.81 12.36 33.20
N SER A 170 16.18 12.95 34.22
CA SER A 170 16.87 13.59 35.33
C SER A 170 17.62 12.54 36.15
N ARG A 171 18.95 12.60 36.13
CA ARG A 171 19.78 11.94 37.16
C ARG A 171 19.78 12.81 38.40
N SER A 172 18.76 12.66 39.24
CA SER A 172 18.80 13.11 40.63
C SER A 172 18.84 11.89 41.54
N ASN A 173 19.93 11.82 42.32
CA ASN A 173 20.24 10.90 43.43
C ASN A 173 21.28 9.82 43.15
N LEU A 174 22.51 10.26 42.91
CA LEU A 174 23.71 9.58 43.44
C LEU A 174 24.50 10.65 44.21
N ARG A 175 24.37 10.66 45.54
CA ARG A 175 25.27 11.42 46.41
C ARG A 175 26.62 10.69 46.48
N PRO A 176 27.76 11.37 46.37
CA PRO A 176 29.05 10.78 46.74
C PRO A 176 29.11 10.59 48.26
N ARG A 177 29.61 9.43 48.72
CA ARG A 177 30.10 9.27 50.09
C ARG A 177 31.58 9.65 50.09
N ASP A 178 31.95 10.60 50.95
CA ASP A 178 33.32 11.01 51.18
C ASP A 178 34.16 9.87 51.79
N PRO A 179 35.50 9.86 51.57
CA PRO A 179 36.39 8.93 52.21
C PRO A 179 36.69 9.38 53.66
N VAL A 180 36.61 8.46 54.61
CA VAL A 180 37.13 8.67 55.97
C VAL A 180 38.49 7.97 56.04
N THR A 181 39.51 8.76 56.41
CA THR A 181 40.83 8.38 56.91
C THR A 181 40.75 7.53 58.17
#